data_AF-A0A073K462-F1
#
_entry.id   AF-A0A073K462-F1
#
_cell.length_a   1.000
_cell.length_b   1.000
_cell.length_c   1.000
_cell.angle_alpha   90.00
_cell.angle_beta   90.00
_cell.angle_gamma   90.00
#
_symmetry.space_group_name_H-M   'P 1'
#
loop_
_entity.id
_entity.type
_entity.pdbx_description
1 polymer ?
#
loop_
_entity_poly.entity_id
_entity_poly.type
_entity_poly.pdbx_seq_one_letter_code
_entity_poly.pdbx_strand_id
1 'polypeptide(L)'
;MAIQACDNERGATVKERLTEVFQRFGLPARINVDNGPPWGSPRNPGEITELSIWLIRLGIRISFSRPYHPQTNGKIERFHRSLKAEVLEGRQFSTLKEAQAAFDRWRDVYNLQRPHQALDYKVPM
;
A
#
# COMPACT_ATOMS: atom_id res chain seq x y z
N MET A 1 0.57 -8.97 4.65
CA MET A 1 0.01 -7.64 4.29
C MET A 1 0.28 -6.67 5.43
N ALA A 2 0.80 -5.47 5.15
CA ALA A 2 1.01 -4.41 6.14
C ALA A 2 0.07 -3.23 5.83
N ILE A 3 -0.65 -2.72 6.83
CA ILE A 3 -1.52 -1.54 6.73
C ILE A 3 -1.25 -0.69 7.96
N GLN A 4 -0.90 0.57 7.75
CA GLN A 4 -0.66 1.53 8.82
C GLN A 4 -1.39 2.85 8.57
N ALA A 5 -2.03 3.39 9.60
CA ALA A 5 -2.61 4.73 9.61
C ALA A 5 -1.49 5.75 9.81
N CYS A 6 -1.31 6.63 8.83
CA CYS A 6 -0.37 7.75 8.90
C CYS A 6 -1.13 9.07 8.87
N ASP A 7 -0.60 10.07 9.57
CA ASP A 7 -1.08 11.45 9.57
C ASP A 7 -0.78 12.19 8.25
N ASN A 8 0.18 11.70 7.47
CA ASN A 8 0.61 12.31 6.22
C ASN A 8 1.17 11.29 5.23
N GLU A 9 1.23 11.68 3.96
CA GLU A 9 1.79 10.91 2.83
C GLU A 9 3.23 11.32 2.46
N ARG A 10 3.96 11.97 3.38
CA ARG A 10 5.31 12.50 3.09
C ARG A 10 6.33 11.36 2.96
N GLY A 11 7.32 11.58 2.11
CA GLY A 11 8.38 10.59 1.84
C GLY A 11 9.12 10.09 3.09
N ALA A 12 9.33 10.94 4.10
CA ALA A 12 9.97 10.55 5.36
C ALA A 12 9.15 9.51 6.14
N THR A 13 7.85 9.77 6.32
CA THR A 13 6.91 8.86 6.99
C THR A 13 6.82 7.53 6.24
N VAL A 14 6.70 7.59 4.91
CA VAL A 14 6.64 6.37 4.08
C VAL A 14 7.94 5.56 4.17
N LYS A 15 9.10 6.23 4.16
CA LYS A 15 10.41 5.57 4.34
C LYS A 15 10.53 4.86 5.68
N GLU A 16 10.09 5.49 6.77
CA GLU A 16 10.09 4.89 8.10
C GLU A 16 9.22 3.63 8.14
N ARG A 17 7.99 3.70 7.61
CA ARG A 17 7.09 2.54 7.58
C ARG A 17 7.60 1.41 6.69
N LEU A 18 8.19 1.74 5.54
CA LEU A 18 8.82 0.72 4.69
C LEU A 18 10.01 0.07 5.38
N THR A 19 10.77 0.81 6.17
CA THR A 19 11.88 0.26 6.95
C THR A 19 11.37 -0.78 7.96
N GLU A 20 10.29 -0.48 8.69
CA GLU A 20 9.65 -1.45 9.59
C GLU A 20 9.17 -2.71 8.84
N VAL A 21 8.58 -2.54 7.65
CA VAL A 21 8.12 -3.65 6.80
C VAL A 21 9.31 -4.49 6.33
N PHE A 22 10.39 -3.87 5.88
CA PHE A 22 11.59 -4.57 5.42
C PHE A 22 12.31 -5.29 6.55
N GLN A 23 12.30 -4.75 7.77
CA GLN A 23 12.83 -5.45 8.95
C GLN A 23 12.01 -6.70 9.28
N ARG A 24 10.69 -6.65 9.09
CA ARG A 24 9.79 -7.77 9.41
C ARG A 24 9.77 -8.86 8.34
N PHE A 25 9.85 -8.50 7.07
CA PHE A 25 9.64 -9.43 5.95
C PHE A 25 10.86 -9.60 5.02
N GLY A 26 11.92 -8.84 5.25
CA GLY A 26 13.08 -8.77 4.37
C GLY A 26 12.90 -7.76 3.23
N LEU A 27 13.99 -7.52 2.49
CA LEU A 27 14.00 -6.63 1.33
C LEU A 27 13.38 -7.34 0.11
N PRO A 28 12.36 -6.76 -0.54
CA PRO A 28 11.80 -7.34 -1.75
C PRO A 28 12.72 -7.15 -2.96
N ALA A 29 12.67 -8.08 -3.92
CA ALA A 29 13.39 -7.92 -5.18
C ALA A 29 12.84 -6.79 -6.07
N ARG A 30 11.54 -6.48 -5.94
CA ARG A 30 10.84 -5.44 -6.70
C ARG A 30 9.68 -4.84 -5.91
N ILE A 31 9.47 -3.53 -6.03
CA ILE A 31 8.26 -2.82 -5.58
C ILE A 31 7.58 -2.19 -6.79
N ASN A 32 6.26 -2.34 -6.87
CA ASN A 32 5.43 -1.64 -7.85
C ASN A 32 4.74 -0.46 -7.18
N VAL A 33 4.92 0.73 -7.74
CA VAL A 33 4.40 2.00 -7.21
C VAL A 33 3.52 2.69 -8.24
N ASP A 34 2.62 3.55 -7.78
CA ASP A 34 1.90 4.46 -8.66
C ASP A 34 2.75 5.69 -9.02
N ASN A 35 2.24 6.55 -9.91
CA ASN A 35 2.92 7.78 -10.31
C ASN A 35 2.56 8.98 -9.40
N GLY A 36 1.87 8.74 -8.29
CA GLY A 36 1.45 9.78 -7.37
C GLY A 36 2.52 10.11 -6.32
N PRO A 37 2.41 11.25 -5.62
CA PRO A 37 3.25 11.51 -4.45
C PRO A 37 3.05 10.42 -3.38
N PRO A 38 4.09 10.00 -2.65
CA PRO A 38 5.48 10.47 -2.67
C PRO A 38 6.40 9.72 -3.67
N TRP A 39 5.84 8.89 -4.55
CA TRP A 39 6.58 8.00 -5.45
C TRP A 39 6.97 8.65 -6.78
N GLY A 40 6.11 9.53 -7.28
CA GLY A 40 6.30 10.33 -8.47
C GLY A 40 5.63 11.69 -8.36
N SER A 41 5.85 12.53 -9.36
CA SER A 41 5.19 13.82 -9.49
C SER A 41 4.08 13.71 -10.54
N PRO A 42 2.81 14.04 -10.21
CA PRO A 42 1.75 14.15 -11.21
C PRO A 42 2.07 15.17 -12.31
N ARG A 43 2.93 16.16 -12.00
CA ARG A 43 3.35 17.21 -12.93
C ARG A 43 4.47 16.75 -13.86
N ASN A 44 5.31 15.79 -13.43
CA ASN A 44 6.43 15.25 -14.23
C ASN A 44 6.43 13.71 -14.14
N PRO A 45 5.68 13.03 -15.01
CA PRO A 45 5.69 11.57 -15.08
C PRO A 45 7.12 11.05 -15.34
N GLY A 46 7.63 10.19 -14.46
CA GLY A 46 9.00 9.65 -14.54
C GLY A 46 10.05 10.37 -13.67
N GLU A 47 9.66 11.42 -12.94
CA GLU A 47 10.53 12.07 -11.96
C GLU A 47 10.85 11.10 -10.81
N ILE A 48 12.14 10.80 -10.62
CA ILE A 48 12.63 9.92 -9.56
C ILE A 48 12.67 10.71 -8.25
N THR A 49 11.84 10.32 -7.29
CA THR A 49 11.83 10.94 -5.96
C THR A 49 12.97 10.45 -5.07
N GLU A 50 13.30 11.18 -4.00
CA GLU A 50 14.32 10.74 -3.01
C GLU A 50 14.01 9.35 -2.43
N LEU A 51 12.73 9.04 -2.26
CA LEU A 51 12.27 7.74 -1.79
C LEU A 51 12.60 6.63 -2.79
N SER A 52 12.44 6.91 -4.09
CA SER A 52 12.83 5.99 -5.16
C SER A 52 14.33 5.76 -5.22
N ILE A 53 15.14 6.82 -5.06
CA ILE A 53 16.61 6.70 -4.98
C ILE A 53 17.01 5.82 -3.79
N TRP A 54 16.38 6.01 -2.63
CA TRP A 54 16.65 5.20 -1.44
C TRP A 54 16.37 3.72 -1.66
N LEU A 55 15.24 3.35 -2.27
CA LEU A 55 14.92 1.95 -2.59
C LEU A 55 15.92 1.34 -3.57
N ILE A 56 16.31 2.09 -4.62
CA ILE A 56 17.31 1.63 -5.59
C ILE A 56 18.66 1.37 -4.89
N ARG A 57 19.06 2.22 -3.93
CA ARG A 57 20.27 2.01 -3.13
C ARG A 57 20.22 0.76 -2.25
N LEU A 58 19.03 0.32 -1.85
CA LEU A 58 18.83 -0.95 -1.14
C LEU A 58 18.84 -2.17 -2.09
N GLY A 59 19.06 -1.98 -3.39
CA GLY A 59 19.01 -3.04 -4.40
C GLY A 59 17.60 -3.42 -4.83
N ILE A 60 16.58 -2.66 -4.42
CA ILE A 60 15.18 -2.92 -4.75
C ILE A 60 14.86 -2.32 -6.12
N ARG A 61 14.34 -3.14 -7.04
CA ARG A 61 13.87 -2.65 -8.34
C ARG A 61 12.53 -1.94 -8.20
N ILE A 62 12.39 -0.75 -8.74
CA ILE A 62 11.11 -0.04 -8.78
C ILE A 62 10.47 -0.23 -10.15
N SER A 63 9.19 -0.57 -10.18
CA SER A 63 8.35 -0.43 -11.37
C SER A 63 7.26 0.60 -11.10
N PHE A 64 7.03 1.47 -12.07
CA PHE A 64 5.90 2.38 -12.06
C PHE A 64 4.76 1.78 -12.86
N SER A 65 3.55 1.79 -12.31
CA SER A 65 2.37 1.40 -13.06
C SER A 65 2.20 2.34 -14.27
N ARG A 66 2.16 1.77 -15.47
CA ARG A 66 1.92 2.56 -16.69
C ARG A 66 0.52 3.20 -16.62
N PRO A 67 0.36 4.44 -17.08
CA PRO A 67 -0.96 5.01 -17.35
C PRO A 67 -1.74 4.03 -18.24
N TYR A 68 -3.00 3.74 -17.89
CA TYR A 68 -3.89 2.84 -18.65
C TYR A 68 -3.53 1.34 -18.65
N HIS A 69 -2.84 0.81 -17.64
CA HIS A 69 -2.67 -0.65 -17.45
C HIS A 69 -3.51 -1.20 -16.27
N PRO A 70 -4.84 -1.33 -16.44
CA PRO A 70 -5.80 -1.61 -15.36
C PRO A 70 -5.66 -3.00 -14.72
N GLN A 71 -4.96 -3.95 -15.35
CA GLN A 71 -4.82 -5.29 -14.78
C GLN A 71 -3.93 -5.34 -13.53
N THR A 72 -2.84 -4.57 -13.49
CA THR A 72 -1.93 -4.54 -12.33
C THR A 72 -2.49 -3.69 -11.20
N ASN A 73 -3.17 -2.59 -11.56
CA ASN A 73 -3.80 -1.71 -10.59
C ASN A 73 -5.15 -2.26 -10.08
N GLY A 74 -5.85 -3.11 -10.82
CA GLY A 74 -7.18 -3.59 -10.44
C GLY A 74 -7.23 -4.29 -9.07
N LYS A 75 -6.14 -4.96 -8.67
CA LYS A 75 -6.03 -5.56 -7.33
C LYS A 75 -5.92 -4.49 -6.24
N ILE A 76 -5.04 -3.50 -6.42
CA ILE A 76 -4.82 -2.45 -5.43
C ILE A 76 -6.01 -1.47 -5.37
N GLU A 77 -6.64 -1.18 -6.52
CA GLU A 77 -7.86 -0.38 -6.62
C GLU A 77 -9.05 -1.07 -5.96
N ARG A 78 -9.23 -2.39 -6.19
CA ARG A 78 -10.28 -3.16 -5.50
C ARG A 78 -10.02 -3.19 -4.00
N PHE A 79 -8.77 -3.34 -3.59
CA PHE A 79 -8.36 -3.29 -2.19
C PHE A 79 -8.72 -1.93 -1.57
N HIS A 80 -8.30 -0.80 -2.17
CA HIS A 80 -8.63 0.54 -1.69
C HIS A 80 -10.14 0.78 -1.65
N ARG A 81 -10.89 0.33 -2.66
CA ARG A 81 -12.35 0.44 -2.68
C ARG A 81 -13.01 -0.34 -1.54
N SER A 82 -12.52 -1.55 -1.27
CA SER A 82 -13.05 -2.39 -0.18
C SER A 82 -12.72 -1.79 1.18
N LEU A 83 -11.47 -1.33 1.38
CA LEU A 83 -11.07 -0.65 2.60
C LEU A 83 -11.92 0.60 2.85
N LYS A 84 -12.15 1.40 1.80
CA LYS A 84 -12.98 2.60 1.89
C LYS A 84 -14.42 2.25 2.28
N ALA A 85 -15.05 1.31 1.58
CA ALA A 85 -16.44 0.94 1.82
C ALA A 85 -16.67 0.25 3.18
N GLU A 86 -15.72 -0.59 3.62
CA GLU A 86 -15.93 -1.43 4.81
C GLU A 86 -15.38 -0.81 6.10
N VAL A 87 -14.41 0.12 5.99
CA VAL A 87 -13.73 0.69 7.16
C VAL A 87 -13.88 2.20 7.27
N LEU A 88 -13.84 2.93 6.15
CA LEU A 88 -13.84 4.39 6.17
C LEU A 88 -15.24 4.99 6.00
N GLU A 89 -16.11 4.33 5.23
CA GLU A 89 -17.45 4.82 4.94
C GLU A 89 -18.34 4.74 6.18
N GLY A 90 -18.94 5.88 6.55
CA GLY A 90 -19.79 5.98 7.74
C GLY A 90 -19.04 5.96 9.08
N ARG A 91 -17.69 5.98 9.09
CA ARG A 91 -16.89 6.05 10.32
C ARG A 91 -16.04 7.31 10.36
N GLN A 92 -16.08 8.02 11.47
CA GLN A 92 -15.13 9.08 11.79
C GLN A 92 -14.19 8.56 12.87
N PHE A 93 -12.89 8.71 12.64
CA PHE A 93 -11.86 8.35 13.63
C PHE A 93 -11.36 9.63 14.29
N SER A 94 -11.42 9.70 15.61
CA SER A 94 -10.94 10.86 16.36
C SER A 94 -9.43 10.80 16.57
N THR A 95 -8.82 9.61 16.48
CA THR A 95 -7.38 9.42 16.58
C THR A 95 -6.83 8.42 15.56
N LEU A 96 -5.55 8.55 15.22
CA LEU A 96 -4.85 7.55 14.37
C LEU A 96 -4.82 6.17 15.01
N LYS A 97 -4.81 6.08 16.34
CA LYS A 97 -4.84 4.81 17.07
C LYS A 97 -6.16 4.06 16.85
N GLU A 98 -7.28 4.78 16.83
CA GLU A 98 -8.59 4.20 16.51
C GLU A 98 -8.65 3.74 15.05
N ALA A 99 -8.13 4.54 14.12
CA ALA A 99 -8.02 4.18 12.72
C ALA A 99 -7.15 2.93 12.53
N GLN A 100 -5.99 2.87 13.18
CA GLN A 100 -5.10 1.71 13.15
C GLN A 100 -5.78 0.46 13.70
N ALA A 101 -6.48 0.54 14.83
CA ALA A 101 -7.20 -0.59 15.39
C ALA A 101 -8.31 -1.09 14.46
N ALA A 102 -8.99 -0.20 13.73
CA ALA A 102 -9.95 -0.57 12.72
C ALA A 102 -9.28 -1.25 11.52
N PHE A 103 -8.13 -0.76 11.07
CA PHE A 103 -7.34 -1.36 10.00
C PHE A 103 -6.78 -2.73 10.38
N ASP A 104 -6.33 -2.93 11.61
CA ASP A 104 -5.83 -4.22 12.09
C ASP A 104 -6.96 -5.26 12.12
N ARG A 105 -8.13 -4.91 12.69
CA ARG A 105 -9.31 -5.78 12.66
C ARG A 105 -9.73 -6.13 11.23
N TRP A 106 -9.77 -5.13 10.35
CA TRP A 106 -10.14 -5.34 8.95
C TRP A 106 -9.09 -6.16 8.19
N ARG A 107 -7.80 -5.96 8.47
CA ARG A 107 -6.71 -6.77 7.90
C ARG A 107 -6.90 -8.24 8.23
N ASP A 108 -7.27 -8.55 9.46
CA ASP A 108 -7.48 -9.93 9.88
C ASP A 108 -8.68 -10.55 9.15
N VAL A 109 -9.79 -9.82 9.00
CA VAL A 109 -10.95 -10.26 8.19
C VAL A 109 -10.57 -10.40 6.72
N TYR A 110 -9.82 -9.45 6.16
CA TYR A 110 -9.42 -9.47 4.75
C TYR A 110 -8.50 -10.65 4.45
N ASN A 111 -7.56 -10.97 5.35
CA ASN A 111 -6.63 -12.08 5.16
C ASN A 111 -7.23 -13.45 5.51
N LEU A 112 -8.19 -13.53 6.44
CA LEU A 112 -8.70 -14.81 6.96
C LEU A 112 -10.10 -15.20 6.48
N GLN A 113 -10.88 -14.25 5.95
CA GLN A 113 -12.31 -14.48 5.66
C GLN A 113 -12.74 -14.09 4.25
N ARG A 114 -11.93 -13.34 3.48
CA ARG A 114 -12.33 -12.92 2.13
C ARG A 114 -11.94 -14.00 1.11
N PRO A 115 -12.90 -14.75 0.53
CA PRO A 115 -12.60 -15.72 -0.51
C PRO A 115 -12.12 -14.98 -1.75
N HIS A 116 -10.89 -15.24 -2.18
CA HIS A 116 -10.38 -14.69 -3.42
C HIS A 116 -10.75 -15.61 -4.57
N GLN A 117 -11.60 -15.13 -5.50
CA GLN A 117 -11.92 -15.89 -6.73
C GLN A 117 -10.68 -16.24 -7.57
N ALA A 118 -9.60 -15.46 -7.45
CA ALA A 118 -8.30 -15.77 -8.08
C ALA A 118 -7.52 -16.91 -7.40
N LEU A 119 -8.01 -17.41 -6.26
CA LEU A 119 -7.48 -18.53 -5.47
C LEU A 119 -8.54 -19.64 -5.28
N ASP A 120 -9.50 -19.75 -6.20
CA ASP A 120 -10.56 -20.78 -6.13
C ASP A 120 -11.38 -20.70 -4.82
N TYR A 121 -11.73 -19.47 -4.42
CA TYR A 121 -12.42 -19.15 -3.15
C TYR A 121 -11.63 -19.45 -1.87
N LYS A 122 -10.32 -19.73 -1.95
CA LYS A 122 -9.47 -19.82 -0.77
C LYS A 122 -9.09 -18.44 -0.24
N VAL A 123 -8.96 -18.37 1.08
CA VAL A 123 -8.41 -17.20 1.78
C VAL A 123 -6.88 -17.23 1.65
N PRO A 124 -6.20 -16.08 1.64
CA PRO A 124 -4.77 -15.99 1.35
C PRO A 124 -3.84 -16.54 2.45
N MET A 125 -4.38 -17.12 3.53
CA MET A 125 -3.65 -17.92 4.53
C MET A 125 -4.21 -19.33 4.64
#